data_AF-A0A8K0SXK0-F1
#
_entry.id   AF-A0A8K0SXK0-F1
#
_cell.length_a   1.000
_cell.length_b   1.000
_cell.length_c   1.000
_cell.angle_alpha   90.00
_cell.angle_beta   90.00
_cell.angle_gamma   90.00
#
_symmetry.space_group_name_H-M   'P 1'
#
loop_
_entity.id
_entity.type
_entity.pdbx_description
1 polymer ?
#
loop_
_entity_poly.entity_id
_entity_poly.type
_entity_poly.pdbx_seq_one_letter_code
_entity_poly.pdbx_strand_id
1 'polypeptide(L)'
;LFKRGIELCPVFYPQDGPVLFFTYPSSVLVDVSPPTSTSSSSTSSSSTRSSTTSATTITTTTVSVSTTSTTTRSSTTALPCPTTQPECRESSCKGTVVDGNAACREAPVQGCQCLPDSSTPGFCNAQQACDANDCGGTFDLDTGRATCKVGRRAGCPCRATAATCGNPQSCDLNNCAGTFDMDTGRATCKNFFAGCRCQPTAATCGNPGSCDNNNCGGTFDMDTGRATCKNFFAGCECRATAATCGNPQSCDLNNCRGTFDMDTGRATCKGFFAGCECRATANTCGNPQSCDMNNCGGTFDMDTGRASCKNFFAGCQCQPTGNTCGARQSCDNNNCAGTYDANSNTARCRNFFAGCECNPTPNTCGAPQSCDNNGCAGTFDAWSNTARCRGNFAGCVCRPTSNTCGPPQSCDGNGCGGTYDYFTNVARCRTFYQGCQCRPTANSCGARGSCLAGGCQGTINNIQTREATCKAAYQGCPCNAVDGTPQNCGSLASCDFAGCNGYLRNSGDNIGICRDGRYQNCGCIPNANT
;
A
#
# COMPACT_ATOMS: atom_id res chain seq x y z
N LEU A 1 34.68 10.57 47.43
CA LEU A 1 33.68 9.81 48.19
C LEU A 1 32.77 10.80 48.90
N PHE A 2 31.59 11.11 48.35
CA PHE A 2 30.37 11.53 49.07
C PHE A 2 29.23 11.50 48.05
N LYS A 3 28.12 10.89 48.44
CA LYS A 3 26.97 10.48 47.61
C LYS A 3 25.72 11.18 48.15
N ARG A 4 24.72 11.32 47.26
CA ARG A 4 23.28 11.66 47.46
C ARG A 4 22.96 13.17 47.38
N GLY A 5 21.85 13.62 46.78
CA GLY A 5 20.58 12.93 46.54
C GLY A 5 19.92 13.21 45.18
N ILE A 6 18.84 12.46 44.98
CA ILE A 6 17.98 12.35 43.80
C ILE A 6 16.75 13.24 44.10
N GLU A 7 16.40 14.15 43.21
CA GLU A 7 15.11 14.86 43.25
C GLU A 7 14.23 14.41 42.07
N LEU A 8 13.04 13.92 42.43
CA LEU A 8 11.98 13.46 41.57
C LEU A 8 11.09 14.67 41.20
N CYS A 9 10.79 14.86 39.92
CA CYS A 9 9.77 15.82 39.46
C CYS A 9 8.38 15.16 39.45
N PRO A 10 7.30 15.87 39.84
CA PRO A 10 5.94 15.33 39.82
C PRO A 10 5.30 15.40 38.43
N VAL A 11 4.56 14.34 38.12
CA VAL A 11 3.69 14.14 36.95
C VAL A 11 2.40 14.95 37.12
N PHE A 12 2.07 15.80 36.15
CA PHE A 12 0.76 16.43 36.00
C PHE A 12 -0.12 15.57 35.08
N TYR A 13 -1.19 14.99 35.64
CA TYR A 13 -2.34 14.47 34.91
C TYR A 13 -3.36 15.59 34.70
N PRO A 14 -3.94 15.77 33.50
CA PRO A 14 -5.21 16.44 33.34
C PRO A 14 -6.38 15.45 33.43
N GLN A 15 -7.50 15.98 33.91
CA GLN A 15 -8.67 15.27 34.41
C GLN A 15 -9.67 14.83 33.33
N ASP A 16 -10.40 13.76 33.65
CA ASP A 16 -11.61 13.29 32.99
C ASP A 16 -12.80 14.24 33.20
N GLY A 17 -13.57 14.45 32.14
CA GLY A 17 -14.91 15.03 32.15
C GLY A 17 -15.83 14.29 31.18
N PRO A 18 -17.12 14.05 31.51
CA PRO A 18 -17.93 13.01 30.88
C PRO A 18 -18.77 13.54 29.71
N VAL A 19 -18.90 12.76 28.63
CA VAL A 19 -19.91 13.04 27.58
C VAL A 19 -20.56 11.78 27.01
N LEU A 20 -21.83 11.62 27.40
CA LEU A 20 -23.02 11.14 26.70
C LEU A 20 -23.09 9.74 26.04
N PHE A 21 -24.01 8.99 26.63
CA PHE A 21 -24.73 7.80 26.16
C PHE A 21 -25.23 7.92 24.71
N PHE A 22 -24.93 6.89 23.90
CA PHE A 22 -25.82 6.43 22.82
C PHE A 22 -26.16 4.96 23.06
N THR A 23 -27.42 4.72 23.38
CA THR A 23 -28.08 3.43 23.42
C THR A 23 -28.22 2.89 21.99
N TYR A 24 -27.68 1.70 21.73
CA TYR A 24 -28.07 0.88 20.57
C TYR A 24 -28.96 -0.28 21.04
N PRO A 25 -30.02 -0.62 20.27
CA PRO A 25 -30.99 -1.63 20.67
C PRO A 25 -30.45 -3.05 20.51
N SER A 26 -30.99 -3.90 21.36
CA SER A 26 -30.75 -5.32 21.53
C SER A 26 -30.92 -6.13 20.25
N SER A 27 -29.86 -6.80 19.80
CA SER A 27 -29.96 -7.90 18.84
C SER A 27 -30.28 -9.19 19.58
N VAL A 28 -31.40 -9.78 19.20
CA VAL A 28 -31.93 -11.07 19.66
C VAL A 28 -30.93 -12.19 19.36
N LEU A 29 -30.42 -12.85 20.40
CA LEU A 29 -29.76 -14.15 20.30
C LEU A 29 -30.83 -15.21 20.00
N VAL A 30 -30.82 -15.75 18.77
CA VAL A 30 -31.53 -16.99 18.46
C VAL A 30 -30.54 -18.13 18.70
N ASP A 31 -30.88 -18.94 19.71
CA ASP A 31 -30.21 -20.18 20.06
C ASP A 31 -30.46 -21.22 18.95
N VAL A 32 -29.40 -21.78 18.36
CA VAL A 32 -29.50 -22.95 17.47
C VAL A 32 -28.56 -24.02 18.01
N SER A 33 -29.16 -24.97 18.71
CA SER A 33 -28.56 -26.23 19.13
C SER A 33 -27.90 -26.98 17.96
N PRO A 34 -26.69 -27.54 18.14
CA PRO A 34 -26.10 -28.45 17.16
C PRO A 34 -26.65 -29.88 17.35
N PRO A 35 -26.97 -30.62 16.28
CA PRO A 35 -27.00 -32.07 16.36
C PRO A 35 -25.58 -32.64 16.22
N THR A 36 -25.20 -33.33 17.28
CA THR A 36 -24.33 -34.50 17.33
C THR A 36 -24.32 -35.31 16.03
N SER A 37 -23.14 -35.72 15.56
CA SER A 37 -22.79 -37.13 15.28
C SER A 37 -21.47 -37.30 14.49
N THR A 38 -20.53 -37.94 15.19
CA THR A 38 -19.80 -39.14 14.73
C THR A 38 -18.66 -38.99 13.72
N SER A 39 -17.46 -39.02 14.30
CA SER A 39 -16.17 -39.36 13.71
C SER A 39 -16.18 -40.70 12.98
N SER A 40 -15.52 -40.76 11.82
CA SER A 40 -14.95 -42.00 11.27
C SER A 40 -13.69 -41.65 10.49
N SER A 41 -12.57 -42.06 11.06
CA SER A 41 -11.23 -42.05 10.49
C SER A 41 -11.06 -43.12 9.40
N SER A 42 -10.32 -42.81 8.34
CA SER A 42 -9.38 -43.77 7.74
C SER A 42 -8.33 -43.09 6.87
N THR A 43 -7.19 -43.74 6.89
CA THR A 43 -5.85 -43.29 6.59
C THR A 43 -5.46 -43.59 5.14
N SER A 44 -4.66 -42.69 4.56
CA SER A 44 -3.61 -42.85 3.53
C SER A 44 -3.62 -44.03 2.56
N SER A 45 -3.42 -43.76 1.27
CA SER A 45 -2.14 -44.03 0.55
C SER A 45 -2.21 -43.74 -0.95
N SER A 46 -1.10 -43.19 -1.44
CA SER A 46 -0.70 -42.86 -2.81
C SER A 46 -0.71 -44.02 -3.81
N SER A 47 -0.90 -43.72 -5.10
CA SER A 47 -0.14 -44.31 -6.22
C SER A 47 -0.34 -43.52 -7.52
N THR A 48 0.76 -43.00 -8.03
CA THR A 48 0.98 -42.53 -9.41
C THR A 48 0.95 -43.69 -10.40
N ARG A 49 0.27 -43.52 -11.55
CA ARG A 49 0.76 -44.09 -12.82
C ARG A 49 0.16 -43.42 -14.05
N SER A 50 1.05 -42.94 -14.91
CA SER A 50 0.83 -42.53 -16.28
C SER A 50 0.45 -43.73 -17.15
N SER A 51 -0.41 -43.52 -18.14
CA SER A 51 -0.36 -44.26 -19.40
C SER A 51 -1.11 -43.54 -20.52
N THR A 52 -0.33 -43.15 -21.51
CA THR A 52 -0.66 -42.90 -22.91
C THR A 52 -1.57 -44.01 -23.47
N THR A 53 -2.57 -43.64 -24.28
CA THR A 53 -3.32 -44.63 -25.07
C THR A 53 -3.29 -44.22 -26.54
N SER A 54 -2.56 -45.04 -27.31
CA SER A 54 -2.47 -45.01 -28.75
C SER A 54 -3.78 -45.42 -29.39
N ALA A 55 -4.12 -44.76 -30.50
CA ALA A 55 -5.18 -45.18 -31.40
C ALA A 55 -4.78 -46.49 -32.09
N THR A 56 -5.64 -47.50 -31.99
CA THR A 56 -5.56 -48.72 -32.80
C THR A 56 -6.91 -48.93 -33.47
N THR A 57 -6.93 -48.68 -34.77
CA THR A 57 -8.01 -49.05 -35.70
C THR A 57 -8.09 -50.57 -35.77
N ILE A 58 -9.21 -51.15 -35.37
CA ILE A 58 -9.51 -52.58 -35.61
C ILE A 58 -10.81 -52.67 -36.40
N THR A 59 -10.64 -53.00 -37.68
CA THR A 59 -11.66 -53.50 -38.59
C THR A 59 -12.20 -54.82 -38.04
N THR A 60 -13.49 -54.91 -37.74
CA THR A 60 -14.12 -56.17 -37.32
C THR A 60 -15.07 -56.69 -38.39
N THR A 61 -14.68 -57.83 -38.94
CA THR A 61 -15.38 -58.67 -39.89
C THR A 61 -16.61 -59.29 -39.23
N THR A 62 -17.75 -59.21 -39.89
CA THR A 62 -18.99 -59.93 -39.55
C THR A 62 -18.77 -61.44 -39.65
N VAL A 63 -18.92 -62.15 -38.52
CA VAL A 63 -19.09 -63.61 -38.49
C VAL A 63 -20.45 -63.90 -37.86
N SER A 64 -21.37 -64.36 -38.68
CA SER A 64 -22.68 -64.88 -38.30
C SER A 64 -22.52 -66.28 -37.71
N VAL A 65 -22.81 -66.42 -36.41
CA VAL A 65 -22.90 -67.72 -35.72
C VAL A 65 -24.39 -68.07 -35.58
N SER A 66 -24.83 -69.07 -36.34
CA SER A 66 -26.13 -69.72 -36.13
C SER A 66 -26.02 -70.70 -34.95
N THR A 67 -26.78 -70.45 -33.89
CA THR A 67 -27.03 -71.41 -32.81
C THR A 67 -28.42 -72.02 -32.96
N THR A 68 -28.44 -73.29 -33.38
CA THR A 68 -29.64 -74.12 -33.47
C THR A 68 -30.09 -74.49 -32.06
N SER A 69 -31.25 -73.99 -31.65
CA SER A 69 -31.91 -74.36 -30.39
C SER A 69 -33.06 -75.31 -30.70
N THR A 70 -32.96 -76.54 -30.25
CA THR A 70 -33.99 -77.58 -30.31
C THR A 70 -35.06 -77.29 -29.27
N THR A 71 -36.30 -77.05 -29.71
CA THR A 71 -37.48 -76.98 -28.82
C THR A 71 -38.49 -78.05 -29.23
N THR A 72 -38.78 -78.93 -28.28
CA THR A 72 -39.71 -80.06 -28.32
C THR A 72 -41.14 -79.57 -28.58
N ARG A 73 -41.76 -80.06 -29.66
CA ARG A 73 -43.11 -79.68 -30.09
C ARG A 73 -44.09 -80.79 -29.72
N SER A 74 -44.98 -80.51 -28.77
CA SER A 74 -46.21 -81.29 -28.58
C SER A 74 -47.21 -80.90 -29.67
N SER A 75 -47.63 -81.90 -30.46
CA SER A 75 -48.48 -81.75 -31.63
C SER A 75 -49.95 -81.60 -31.26
N THR A 76 -50.48 -80.39 -31.44
CA THR A 76 -51.88 -80.16 -31.81
C THR A 76 -51.88 -79.39 -33.12
N THR A 77 -52.74 -79.79 -34.05
CA THR A 77 -52.75 -79.39 -35.45
C THR A 77 -53.03 -77.89 -35.61
N ALA A 78 -52.00 -77.08 -35.85
CA ALA A 78 -52.15 -75.65 -36.14
C ALA A 78 -52.75 -75.48 -37.55
N LEU A 79 -53.87 -74.76 -37.67
CA LEU A 79 -54.44 -74.39 -38.97
C LEU A 79 -53.48 -73.41 -39.70
N PRO A 80 -53.36 -73.48 -41.03
CA PRO A 80 -52.57 -72.53 -41.82
C PRO A 80 -53.14 -71.12 -41.66
N CYS A 81 -52.24 -70.13 -41.52
CA CYS A 81 -52.65 -68.72 -41.46
C CYS A 81 -53.52 -68.35 -42.67
N PRO A 82 -54.59 -67.57 -42.49
CA PRO A 82 -55.44 -67.11 -43.58
C PRO A 82 -54.62 -66.31 -44.61
N THR A 83 -54.98 -66.44 -45.89
CA THR A 83 -54.29 -65.78 -47.01
C THR A 83 -54.45 -64.25 -47.00
N THR A 84 -55.49 -63.76 -46.33
CA THR A 84 -55.69 -62.33 -46.03
C THR A 84 -55.33 -62.06 -44.58
N GLN A 85 -54.41 -61.13 -44.36
CA GLN A 85 -53.95 -60.72 -43.03
C GLN A 85 -55.12 -60.12 -42.23
N PRO A 86 -55.54 -60.73 -41.09
CA PRO A 86 -56.65 -60.22 -40.29
C PRO A 86 -56.26 -58.96 -39.53
N GLU A 87 -57.23 -58.13 -39.16
CA GLU A 87 -56.95 -57.00 -38.27
C GLU A 87 -56.67 -57.49 -36.85
N CYS A 88 -55.68 -56.92 -36.16
CA CYS A 88 -55.31 -57.38 -34.82
C CYS A 88 -56.42 -57.19 -33.77
N ARG A 89 -57.39 -56.31 -34.02
CA ARG A 89 -58.55 -56.09 -33.15
C ARG A 89 -59.62 -57.17 -33.27
N GLU A 90 -59.58 -58.01 -34.30
CA GLU A 90 -60.59 -59.05 -34.47
C GLU A 90 -60.59 -60.01 -33.29
N SER A 91 -61.78 -60.41 -32.85
CA SER A 91 -61.97 -61.32 -31.71
C SER A 91 -61.31 -62.69 -31.93
N SER A 92 -61.10 -63.09 -33.18
CA SER A 92 -60.39 -64.30 -33.61
C SER A 92 -58.87 -64.21 -33.45
N CYS A 93 -58.31 -63.00 -33.40
CA CYS A 93 -56.87 -62.75 -33.40
C CYS A 93 -56.36 -62.26 -32.04
N LYS A 94 -57.05 -61.25 -31.46
CA LYS A 94 -56.59 -60.46 -30.30
C LYS A 94 -55.09 -60.19 -30.34
N GLY A 95 -54.65 -59.62 -31.46
CA GLY A 95 -53.25 -59.42 -31.75
C GLY A 95 -52.59 -58.41 -30.82
N THR A 96 -51.30 -58.61 -30.61
CA THR A 96 -50.44 -57.65 -29.91
C THR A 96 -49.21 -57.37 -30.75
N VAL A 97 -48.68 -56.15 -30.65
CA VAL A 97 -47.39 -55.80 -31.24
C VAL A 97 -46.30 -56.00 -30.19
N VAL A 98 -45.28 -56.80 -30.52
CA VAL A 98 -44.07 -56.98 -29.72
C VAL A 98 -42.88 -56.72 -30.64
N ASP A 99 -41.98 -55.81 -30.25
CA ASP A 99 -40.79 -55.43 -31.03
C ASP A 99 -41.09 -55.04 -32.49
N GLY A 100 -42.24 -54.39 -32.72
CA GLY A 100 -42.69 -53.97 -34.06
C GLY A 100 -43.39 -55.05 -34.87
N ASN A 101 -43.47 -56.29 -34.37
CA ASN A 101 -44.16 -57.39 -35.04
C ASN A 101 -45.55 -57.61 -34.42
N ALA A 102 -46.59 -57.45 -35.24
CA ALA A 102 -47.98 -57.66 -34.84
C ALA A 102 -48.39 -59.10 -35.12
N ALA A 103 -48.75 -59.85 -34.08
CA ALA A 103 -49.18 -61.25 -34.22
C ALA A 103 -50.41 -61.56 -33.37
N CYS A 104 -51.27 -62.45 -33.88
CA CYS A 104 -52.43 -62.96 -33.17
C CYS A 104 -52.03 -63.85 -31.98
N ARG A 105 -52.73 -63.70 -30.85
CA ARG A 105 -52.47 -64.48 -29.63
C ARG A 105 -53.40 -65.67 -29.44
N GLU A 106 -54.57 -65.65 -30.06
CA GLU A 106 -55.59 -66.67 -29.84
C GLU A 106 -55.64 -67.67 -30.99
N ALA A 107 -55.92 -68.93 -30.64
CA ALA A 107 -56.20 -69.98 -31.63
C ALA A 107 -57.51 -69.66 -32.36
N PRO A 108 -57.65 -70.02 -33.65
CA PRO A 108 -56.77 -70.90 -34.44
C PRO A 108 -55.60 -70.20 -35.17
N VAL A 109 -55.52 -68.87 -35.12
CA VAL A 109 -54.54 -68.07 -35.88
C VAL A 109 -53.34 -67.63 -35.04
N GLN A 110 -53.09 -68.29 -33.91
CA GLN A 110 -52.00 -67.93 -33.00
C GLN A 110 -50.64 -67.93 -33.74
N GLY A 111 -49.94 -66.79 -33.69
CA GLY A 111 -48.66 -66.57 -34.37
C GLY A 111 -48.76 -66.05 -35.80
N CYS A 112 -49.95 -65.94 -36.39
CA CYS A 112 -50.13 -65.29 -37.70
C CYS A 112 -49.95 -63.78 -37.59
N GLN A 113 -49.35 -63.16 -38.63
CA GLN A 113 -49.27 -61.71 -38.72
C GLN A 113 -50.67 -61.10 -38.80
N CYS A 114 -50.88 -59.96 -38.16
CA CYS A 114 -52.13 -59.20 -38.23
C CYS A 114 -51.83 -57.73 -38.54
N LEU A 115 -52.81 -56.99 -39.06
CA LEU A 115 -52.67 -55.55 -39.31
C LEU A 115 -53.01 -54.79 -38.01
N PRO A 116 -52.04 -54.14 -37.34
CA PRO A 116 -52.32 -53.44 -36.11
C PRO A 116 -52.97 -52.07 -36.38
N ASP A 117 -53.85 -51.66 -35.48
CA ASP A 117 -54.49 -50.35 -35.49
C ASP A 117 -54.28 -49.61 -34.14
N SER A 118 -54.82 -48.40 -34.01
CA SER A 118 -54.71 -47.59 -32.78
C SER A 118 -55.30 -48.24 -31.52
N SER A 119 -56.09 -49.30 -31.66
CA SER A 119 -56.67 -50.06 -30.55
C SER A 119 -55.84 -51.29 -30.15
N THR A 120 -54.87 -51.68 -30.99
CA THR A 120 -54.04 -52.87 -30.84
C THR A 120 -52.97 -52.66 -29.75
N PRO A 121 -52.91 -53.51 -28.70
CA PRO A 121 -51.89 -53.39 -27.66
C PRO A 121 -50.46 -53.47 -28.24
N GLY A 122 -49.61 -52.50 -27.88
CA GLY A 122 -48.24 -52.38 -28.35
C GLY A 122 -48.08 -51.58 -29.65
N PHE A 123 -49.17 -51.10 -30.26
CA PHE A 123 -49.10 -50.28 -31.47
C PHE A 123 -48.69 -48.83 -31.15
N CYS A 124 -47.61 -48.35 -31.77
CA CYS A 124 -47.01 -47.04 -31.49
C CYS A 124 -47.16 -46.10 -32.70
N ASN A 125 -48.14 -45.19 -32.67
CA ASN A 125 -48.43 -44.28 -33.80
C ASN A 125 -47.69 -42.93 -33.76
N ALA A 126 -47.14 -42.55 -32.60
CA ALA A 126 -46.21 -41.43 -32.42
C ALA A 126 -45.58 -41.52 -31.02
N GLN A 127 -44.38 -40.97 -30.84
CA GLN A 127 -43.74 -40.89 -29.53
C GLN A 127 -44.45 -39.81 -28.68
N GLN A 128 -45.16 -40.25 -27.63
CA GLN A 128 -45.86 -39.39 -26.67
C GLN A 128 -45.06 -39.22 -25.38
N ALA A 129 -45.45 -38.28 -24.50
CA ALA A 129 -44.84 -38.15 -23.18
C ALA A 129 -45.15 -39.36 -22.29
N CYS A 130 -44.19 -39.79 -21.46
CA CYS A 130 -44.29 -41.00 -20.63
C CYS A 130 -45.32 -40.92 -19.49
N ASP A 131 -45.77 -39.73 -19.16
CA ASP A 131 -46.83 -39.40 -18.19
C ASP A 131 -48.21 -39.17 -18.84
N ALA A 132 -48.29 -39.22 -20.18
CA ALA A 132 -49.53 -39.02 -20.92
C ALA A 132 -50.27 -40.33 -21.24
N ASN A 133 -51.60 -40.25 -21.34
CA ASN A 133 -52.49 -41.30 -21.87
C ASN A 133 -52.29 -42.69 -21.23
N ASP A 134 -52.27 -42.77 -19.90
CA ASP A 134 -52.13 -44.01 -19.13
C ASP A 134 -50.91 -44.87 -19.49
N CYS A 135 -49.84 -44.24 -20.01
CA CYS A 135 -48.59 -44.91 -20.38
C CYS A 135 -47.87 -45.50 -19.15
N GLY A 136 -47.97 -44.80 -18.00
CA GLY A 136 -47.25 -45.12 -16.75
C GLY A 136 -45.78 -45.44 -17.01
N GLY A 137 -45.09 -44.54 -17.73
CA GLY A 137 -43.78 -44.84 -18.31
C GLY A 137 -42.74 -45.28 -17.29
N THR A 138 -41.88 -46.18 -17.74
CA THR A 138 -40.70 -46.67 -17.03
C THR A 138 -39.46 -46.29 -17.82
N PHE A 139 -38.33 -46.17 -17.12
CA PHE A 139 -37.04 -45.93 -17.74
C PHE A 139 -36.16 -47.15 -17.53
N ASP A 140 -35.64 -47.70 -18.61
CA ASP A 140 -34.65 -48.77 -18.56
C ASP A 140 -33.26 -48.15 -18.48
N LEU A 141 -32.57 -48.39 -17.36
CA LEU A 141 -31.25 -47.85 -17.06
C LEU A 141 -30.16 -48.48 -17.93
N ASP A 142 -30.35 -49.70 -18.42
CA ASP A 142 -29.36 -50.42 -19.22
C ASP A 142 -29.42 -50.01 -20.69
N THR A 143 -30.63 -49.76 -21.21
CA THR A 143 -30.85 -49.40 -22.62
C THR A 143 -31.04 -47.90 -22.85
N GLY A 144 -31.19 -47.09 -21.79
CA GLY A 144 -31.38 -45.65 -21.88
C GLY A 144 -32.70 -45.22 -22.51
N ARG A 145 -33.68 -46.14 -22.59
CA ARG A 145 -34.96 -45.95 -23.27
C ARG A 145 -36.10 -45.83 -22.27
N ALA A 146 -36.93 -44.81 -22.48
CA ALA A 146 -38.20 -44.69 -21.77
C ALA A 146 -39.30 -45.40 -22.56
N THR A 147 -40.02 -46.31 -21.91
CA THR A 147 -41.13 -47.07 -22.51
C THR A 147 -42.37 -46.99 -21.65
N CYS A 148 -43.55 -47.10 -22.25
CA CYS A 148 -44.78 -47.24 -21.48
C CYS A 148 -44.80 -48.59 -20.76
N LYS A 149 -45.10 -48.60 -19.46
CA LYS A 149 -45.18 -49.83 -18.66
C LYS A 149 -46.57 -50.45 -18.69
N VAL A 150 -47.61 -49.64 -18.89
CA VAL A 150 -49.00 -50.05 -18.71
C VAL A 150 -49.88 -49.54 -19.86
N GLY A 151 -51.09 -50.10 -19.94
CA GLY A 151 -52.09 -49.74 -20.94
C GLY A 151 -51.81 -50.30 -22.35
N ARG A 152 -52.56 -49.79 -23.34
CA ARG A 152 -52.49 -50.25 -24.74
C ARG A 152 -51.18 -49.91 -25.44
N ARG A 153 -50.33 -49.09 -24.81
CA ARG A 153 -49.03 -48.66 -25.34
C ARG A 153 -47.86 -49.34 -24.64
N ALA A 154 -48.09 -50.33 -23.78
CA ALA A 154 -47.03 -51.04 -23.09
C ALA A 154 -45.94 -51.52 -24.08
N GLY A 155 -44.67 -51.20 -23.81
CA GLY A 155 -43.53 -51.45 -24.68
C GLY A 155 -43.24 -50.38 -25.73
N CYS A 156 -44.15 -49.42 -25.98
CA CYS A 156 -43.89 -48.31 -26.90
C CYS A 156 -42.86 -47.33 -26.33
N PRO A 157 -41.94 -46.79 -27.17
CA PRO A 157 -41.07 -45.70 -26.76
C PRO A 157 -41.90 -44.45 -26.44
N CYS A 158 -41.58 -43.80 -25.33
CA CYS A 158 -42.17 -42.54 -24.91
C CYS A 158 -41.06 -41.48 -24.70
N ARG A 159 -41.43 -40.20 -24.67
CA ARG A 159 -40.52 -39.11 -24.32
C ARG A 159 -40.46 -39.02 -22.80
N ALA A 160 -39.27 -39.24 -22.25
CA ALA A 160 -39.04 -39.17 -20.81
C ALA A 160 -39.50 -37.81 -20.27
N THR A 161 -40.13 -37.82 -19.10
CA THR A 161 -40.55 -36.60 -18.38
C THR A 161 -39.88 -36.58 -17.01
N ALA A 162 -39.96 -35.46 -16.31
CA ALA A 162 -39.39 -35.34 -14.97
C ALA A 162 -39.86 -36.45 -14.00
N ALA A 163 -41.10 -36.94 -14.15
CA ALA A 163 -41.62 -38.05 -13.36
C ALA A 163 -40.96 -39.41 -13.68
N THR A 164 -40.48 -39.58 -14.91
CA THR A 164 -39.83 -40.82 -15.39
C THR A 164 -38.32 -40.83 -15.15
N CYS A 165 -37.70 -39.66 -15.06
CA CYS A 165 -36.24 -39.50 -14.99
C CYS A 165 -35.64 -39.62 -13.58
N GLY A 166 -36.46 -39.54 -12.53
CA GLY A 166 -35.98 -39.51 -11.15
C GLY A 166 -35.16 -38.24 -10.82
N ASN A 167 -34.32 -38.33 -9.78
CA ASN A 167 -33.48 -37.21 -9.34
C ASN A 167 -32.35 -36.92 -10.35
N PRO A 168 -32.14 -35.65 -10.74
CA PRO A 168 -31.09 -35.27 -11.68
C PRO A 168 -29.71 -35.78 -11.25
N GLN A 169 -29.03 -36.49 -12.16
CA GLN A 169 -27.64 -36.93 -12.02
C GLN A 169 -26.71 -36.05 -12.87
N SER A 170 -25.40 -36.22 -12.73
CA SER A 170 -24.40 -35.50 -13.55
C SER A 170 -24.68 -35.60 -15.06
N CYS A 171 -24.56 -34.48 -15.76
CA CYS A 171 -24.77 -34.38 -17.22
C CYS A 171 -23.74 -35.14 -18.08
N ASP A 172 -22.65 -35.61 -17.46
CA ASP A 172 -21.62 -36.41 -18.12
C ASP A 172 -21.76 -37.91 -17.82
N LEU A 173 -22.70 -38.28 -16.93
CA LEU A 173 -22.92 -39.66 -16.54
C LEU A 173 -23.65 -40.44 -17.64
N ASN A 174 -23.30 -41.71 -17.81
CA ASN A 174 -24.03 -42.70 -18.62
C ASN A 174 -24.40 -42.21 -20.03
N ASN A 175 -23.50 -41.47 -20.69
CA ASN A 175 -23.71 -40.94 -22.03
C ASN A 175 -24.95 -40.03 -22.15
N CYS A 176 -25.25 -39.22 -21.12
CA CYS A 176 -26.31 -38.21 -21.13
C CYS A 176 -26.07 -37.11 -22.18
N ALA A 177 -24.81 -36.68 -22.35
CA ALA A 177 -24.40 -35.56 -23.20
C ALA A 177 -25.22 -34.30 -22.92
N GLY A 178 -25.01 -33.72 -21.73
CA GLY A 178 -25.75 -32.56 -21.26
C GLY A 178 -25.68 -31.34 -22.18
N THR A 179 -26.79 -30.61 -22.21
CA THR A 179 -26.94 -29.34 -22.93
C THR A 179 -27.80 -28.41 -22.11
N PHE A 180 -27.71 -27.11 -22.34
CA PHE A 180 -28.72 -26.17 -21.85
C PHE A 180 -29.84 -25.98 -22.86
N ASP A 181 -31.07 -26.12 -22.38
CA ASP A 181 -32.24 -25.60 -23.07
C ASP A 181 -32.22 -24.06 -22.97
N MET A 182 -32.17 -23.39 -24.11
CA MET A 182 -32.04 -21.93 -24.19
C MET A 182 -33.33 -21.20 -23.78
N ASP A 183 -34.49 -21.87 -23.84
CA ASP A 183 -35.77 -21.28 -23.47
C ASP A 183 -35.99 -21.33 -21.95
N THR A 184 -35.51 -22.39 -21.30
CA THR A 184 -35.72 -22.60 -19.86
C THR A 184 -34.46 -22.38 -19.01
N GLY A 185 -33.28 -22.33 -19.62
CA GLY A 185 -31.99 -22.16 -18.94
C GLY A 185 -31.55 -23.37 -18.13
N ARG A 186 -32.18 -24.54 -18.35
CA ARG A 186 -31.95 -25.75 -17.55
C ARG A 186 -31.12 -26.78 -18.32
N ALA A 187 -30.26 -27.49 -17.61
CA ALA A 187 -29.46 -28.55 -18.18
C ALA A 187 -30.30 -29.82 -18.39
N THR A 188 -30.25 -30.37 -19.59
CA THR A 188 -30.95 -31.59 -20.01
C THR A 188 -30.03 -32.52 -20.79
N CYS A 189 -30.30 -33.82 -20.75
CA CYS A 189 -29.57 -34.79 -21.57
C CYS A 189 -30.05 -34.74 -23.04
N LYS A 190 -29.12 -34.90 -23.99
CA LYS A 190 -29.41 -35.06 -25.43
C LYS A 190 -29.39 -36.51 -25.91
N ASN A 191 -28.67 -37.39 -25.22
CA ASN A 191 -28.44 -38.78 -25.63
C ASN A 191 -29.23 -39.74 -24.74
N PHE A 192 -28.56 -40.58 -23.94
CA PHE A 192 -29.23 -41.41 -22.94
C PHE A 192 -29.97 -40.46 -21.98
N PHE A 193 -31.20 -40.78 -21.61
CA PHE A 193 -32.06 -39.89 -20.82
C PHE A 193 -32.51 -38.60 -21.54
N ALA A 194 -32.57 -38.59 -22.88
CA ALA A 194 -32.99 -37.41 -23.64
C ALA A 194 -34.27 -36.74 -23.09
N GLY A 195 -34.17 -35.44 -22.77
CA GLY A 195 -35.26 -34.65 -22.16
C GLY A 195 -35.33 -34.69 -20.63
N CYS A 196 -34.54 -35.55 -19.98
CA CYS A 196 -34.36 -35.54 -18.53
C CYS A 196 -33.45 -34.40 -18.09
N ARG A 197 -33.72 -33.83 -16.91
CA ARG A 197 -32.82 -32.87 -16.28
C ARG A 197 -31.57 -33.56 -15.77
N CYS A 198 -30.43 -32.89 -15.90
CA CYS A 198 -29.15 -33.31 -15.34
C CYS A 198 -28.50 -32.17 -14.55
N GLN A 199 -27.56 -32.51 -13.67
CA GLN A 199 -26.73 -31.55 -12.96
C GLN A 199 -25.59 -31.12 -13.88
N PRO A 200 -25.51 -29.83 -14.26
CA PRO A 200 -24.52 -29.37 -15.21
C PRO A 200 -23.10 -29.53 -14.65
N THR A 201 -22.20 -29.90 -15.54
CA THR A 201 -20.77 -30.04 -15.27
C THR A 201 -20.00 -28.92 -15.95
N ALA A 202 -18.70 -28.80 -15.68
CA ALA A 202 -17.84 -27.82 -16.36
C ALA A 202 -17.93 -27.92 -17.90
N ALA A 203 -18.05 -29.14 -18.44
CA ALA A 203 -18.21 -29.38 -19.88
C ALA A 203 -19.56 -28.85 -20.40
N THR A 204 -20.62 -28.93 -19.59
CA THR A 204 -21.95 -28.42 -19.94
C THR A 204 -22.03 -26.89 -19.83
N CYS A 205 -21.37 -26.32 -18.81
CA CYS A 205 -21.38 -24.89 -18.51
C CYS A 205 -20.53 -24.06 -19.47
N GLY A 206 -19.44 -24.64 -20.00
CA GLY A 206 -18.47 -23.90 -20.79
C GLY A 206 -17.72 -22.85 -19.97
N ASN A 207 -17.27 -21.78 -20.63
CA ASN A 207 -16.53 -20.71 -19.96
C ASN A 207 -17.46 -19.83 -19.12
N PRO A 208 -17.08 -19.49 -17.86
CA PRO A 208 -17.89 -18.64 -16.99
C PRO A 208 -18.19 -17.26 -17.60
N GLY A 209 -19.48 -16.96 -17.79
CA GLY A 209 -19.98 -15.63 -18.12
C GLY A 209 -20.18 -14.76 -16.87
N SER A 210 -20.65 -13.52 -17.05
CA SER A 210 -21.00 -12.65 -15.90
C SER A 210 -22.20 -13.20 -15.12
N CYS A 211 -22.14 -13.13 -13.79
CA CYS A 211 -23.22 -13.54 -12.88
C CYS A 211 -24.53 -12.75 -13.01
N ASP A 212 -24.50 -11.59 -13.67
CA ASP A 212 -25.67 -10.73 -13.87
C ASP A 212 -26.29 -10.89 -15.26
N ASN A 213 -25.62 -11.62 -16.16
CA ASN A 213 -26.10 -11.81 -17.52
C ASN A 213 -27.05 -13.00 -17.64
N ASN A 214 -27.91 -12.96 -18.67
CA ASN A 214 -28.79 -14.05 -19.09
C ASN A 214 -29.67 -14.62 -17.95
N ASN A 215 -30.09 -13.77 -17.01
CA ASN A 215 -30.91 -14.19 -15.86
C ASN A 215 -30.24 -15.30 -15.01
N CYS A 216 -28.90 -15.30 -14.91
CA CYS A 216 -28.12 -16.23 -14.09
C CYS A 216 -28.48 -16.10 -12.59
N GLY A 217 -28.62 -14.86 -12.10
CA GLY A 217 -28.92 -14.57 -10.69
C GLY A 217 -27.84 -15.10 -9.77
N GLY A 218 -26.59 -14.69 -10.00
CA GLY A 218 -25.42 -15.28 -9.34
C GLY A 218 -25.45 -15.14 -7.82
N THR A 219 -24.93 -16.17 -7.15
CA THR A 219 -24.77 -16.26 -5.70
C THR A 219 -23.41 -16.86 -5.37
N PHE A 220 -22.84 -16.52 -4.22
CA PHE A 220 -21.67 -17.25 -3.73
C PHE A 220 -22.08 -18.52 -3.00
N ASP A 221 -21.41 -19.61 -3.35
CA ASP A 221 -21.35 -20.79 -2.52
C ASP A 221 -20.36 -20.53 -1.37
N MET A 222 -20.85 -20.58 -0.14
CA MET A 222 -20.06 -20.30 1.07
C MET A 222 -19.13 -21.44 1.47
N ASP A 223 -19.26 -22.62 0.85
CA ASP A 223 -18.36 -23.75 1.08
C ASP A 223 -17.18 -23.70 0.12
N THR A 224 -17.43 -23.34 -1.15
CA THR A 224 -16.40 -23.34 -2.20
C THR A 224 -15.83 -21.95 -2.53
N GLY A 225 -16.56 -20.89 -2.19
CA GLY A 225 -16.17 -19.50 -2.45
C GLY A 225 -16.26 -19.07 -3.89
N ARG A 226 -16.97 -19.84 -4.70
CA ARG A 226 -17.20 -19.59 -6.12
C ARG A 226 -18.57 -19.00 -6.31
N ALA A 227 -18.66 -18.06 -7.25
CA ALA A 227 -19.95 -17.54 -7.67
C ALA A 227 -20.58 -18.52 -8.66
N THR A 228 -21.84 -18.88 -8.43
CA THR A 228 -22.61 -19.81 -9.26
C THR A 228 -23.94 -19.20 -9.62
N CYS A 229 -24.49 -19.58 -10.78
CA CYS A 229 -25.85 -19.18 -11.15
C CYS A 229 -26.89 -19.93 -10.31
N LYS A 230 -27.97 -19.24 -9.94
CA LYS A 230 -29.11 -19.83 -9.21
C LYS A 230 -30.32 -20.09 -10.11
N ASN A 231 -30.43 -19.36 -11.22
CA ASN A 231 -31.57 -19.39 -12.13
C ASN A 231 -31.19 -20.04 -13.47
N PHE A 232 -30.98 -19.26 -14.53
CA PHE A 232 -30.46 -19.80 -15.79
C PHE A 232 -29.02 -20.27 -15.57
N PHE A 233 -28.66 -21.43 -16.13
CA PHE A 233 -27.36 -22.07 -15.89
C PHE A 233 -27.12 -22.48 -14.43
N ALA A 234 -28.20 -22.75 -13.67
CA ALA A 234 -28.10 -23.10 -12.26
C ALA A 234 -27.04 -24.17 -11.96
N GLY A 235 -26.12 -23.87 -11.05
CA GLY A 235 -24.98 -24.74 -10.69
C GLY A 235 -23.70 -24.52 -11.52
N CYS A 236 -23.76 -23.72 -12.59
CA CYS A 236 -22.56 -23.30 -13.32
C CYS A 236 -21.85 -22.15 -12.61
N GLU A 237 -20.52 -22.17 -12.65
CA GLU A 237 -19.69 -21.07 -12.18
C GLU A 237 -19.87 -19.83 -13.08
N CYS A 238 -19.95 -18.66 -12.46
CA CYS A 238 -20.05 -17.37 -13.13
C CYS A 238 -19.00 -16.40 -12.56
N ARG A 239 -18.62 -15.40 -13.36
CA ARG A 239 -17.72 -14.33 -12.93
C ARG A 239 -18.50 -13.35 -12.06
N ALA A 240 -18.12 -13.30 -10.78
CA ALA A 240 -18.72 -12.41 -9.81
C ALA A 240 -18.65 -10.94 -10.25
N THR A 241 -19.68 -10.19 -9.86
CA THR A 241 -19.79 -8.76 -10.09
C THR A 241 -19.99 -8.04 -8.75
N ALA A 242 -19.98 -6.71 -8.76
CA ALA A 242 -20.25 -5.92 -7.56
C ALA A 242 -21.60 -6.31 -6.88
N ALA A 243 -22.61 -6.69 -7.68
CA ALA A 243 -23.90 -7.14 -7.14
C ALA A 243 -23.80 -8.49 -6.42
N THR A 244 -22.89 -9.37 -6.85
CA THR A 244 -22.65 -10.67 -6.21
C THR A 244 -21.74 -10.54 -4.97
N CYS A 245 -20.80 -9.59 -4.99
CA CYS A 245 -19.67 -9.51 -4.05
C CYS A 245 -19.96 -8.87 -2.69
N GLY A 246 -21.12 -8.24 -2.52
CA GLY A 246 -21.44 -7.51 -1.28
C GLY A 246 -20.44 -6.38 -0.97
N ASN A 247 -20.37 -5.96 0.29
CA ASN A 247 -19.45 -4.90 0.72
C ASN A 247 -18.00 -5.42 0.82
N PRO A 248 -17.01 -4.70 0.25
CA PRO A 248 -15.61 -5.11 0.30
C PRO A 248 -15.11 -5.39 1.72
N GLN A 249 -14.57 -6.59 1.93
CA GLN A 249 -13.92 -7.02 3.17
C GLN A 249 -12.39 -6.99 3.03
N SER A 250 -11.66 -7.25 4.10
CA SER A 250 -10.19 -7.33 4.05
C SER A 250 -9.70 -8.35 3.00
N CYS A 251 -8.68 -7.96 2.22
CA CYS A 251 -8.06 -8.81 1.19
C CYS A 251 -7.37 -10.08 1.74
N ASP A 252 -7.13 -10.14 3.04
CA ASP A 252 -6.54 -11.30 3.71
C ASP A 252 -7.58 -12.21 4.38
N LEU A 253 -8.86 -11.81 4.37
CA LEU A 253 -9.93 -12.56 5.03
C LEU A 253 -10.41 -13.73 4.16
N ASN A 254 -10.81 -14.83 4.81
CA ASN A 254 -11.48 -15.97 4.17
C ASN A 254 -10.77 -16.55 2.94
N ASN A 255 -9.43 -16.54 2.91
CA ASN A 255 -8.65 -17.02 1.75
C ASN A 255 -8.90 -16.22 0.45
N CYS A 256 -9.29 -14.93 0.54
CA CYS A 256 -9.46 -14.03 -0.60
C CYS A 256 -8.18 -13.91 -1.45
N ARG A 257 -7.00 -13.89 -0.81
CA ARG A 257 -5.69 -13.72 -1.48
C ARG A 257 -5.69 -12.49 -2.39
N GLY A 258 -5.99 -11.33 -1.80
CA GLY A 258 -6.18 -10.11 -2.58
C GLY A 258 -4.92 -9.67 -3.33
N THR A 259 -5.13 -9.15 -4.53
CA THR A 259 -4.11 -8.61 -5.42
C THR A 259 -4.63 -7.36 -6.10
N PHE A 260 -3.76 -6.45 -6.51
CA PHE A 260 -4.18 -5.32 -7.33
C PHE A 260 -4.39 -5.74 -8.78
N ASP A 261 -5.54 -5.35 -9.33
CA ASP A 261 -5.73 -5.27 -10.76
C ASP A 261 -4.98 -4.04 -11.29
N MET A 262 -4.00 -4.25 -12.17
CA MET A 262 -3.12 -3.19 -12.66
C MET A 262 -3.81 -2.26 -13.66
N ASP A 263 -4.93 -2.68 -14.25
CA ASP A 263 -5.70 -1.85 -15.19
C ASP A 263 -6.58 -0.84 -14.44
N THR A 264 -7.11 -1.24 -13.28
CA THR A 264 -8.07 -0.44 -12.50
C THR A 264 -7.49 0.13 -11.21
N GLY A 265 -6.36 -0.39 -10.74
CA GLY A 265 -5.72 -0.01 -9.48
C GLY A 265 -6.47 -0.48 -8.23
N ARG A 266 -7.48 -1.33 -8.39
CA ARG A 266 -8.33 -1.83 -7.29
C ARG A 266 -7.85 -3.19 -6.79
N ALA A 267 -7.92 -3.39 -5.48
CA ALA A 267 -7.59 -4.68 -4.89
C ALA A 267 -8.78 -5.65 -5.08
N THR A 268 -8.50 -6.84 -5.62
CA THR A 268 -9.50 -7.87 -5.89
C THR A 268 -9.04 -9.23 -5.37
N CYS A 269 -9.99 -10.07 -4.96
CA CYS A 269 -9.71 -11.43 -4.54
C CYS A 269 -9.34 -12.33 -5.73
N LYS A 270 -8.36 -13.22 -5.53
CA LYS A 270 -7.97 -14.27 -6.49
C LYS A 270 -8.31 -15.69 -6.01
N GLY A 271 -8.57 -15.86 -4.72
CA GLY A 271 -8.99 -17.11 -4.12
C GLY A 271 -10.50 -17.15 -3.92
N PHE A 272 -10.91 -17.27 -2.66
CA PHE A 272 -12.33 -17.18 -2.28
C PHE A 272 -12.87 -15.79 -2.65
N PHE A 273 -14.09 -15.71 -3.20
CA PHE A 273 -14.65 -14.47 -3.76
C PHE A 273 -13.89 -13.92 -4.98
N ALA A 274 -13.28 -14.78 -5.79
CA ALA A 274 -12.50 -14.36 -6.96
C ALA A 274 -13.25 -13.34 -7.85
N GLY A 275 -12.59 -12.23 -8.15
CA GLY A 275 -13.15 -11.11 -8.93
C GLY A 275 -13.88 -10.06 -8.10
N CYS A 276 -14.10 -10.27 -6.81
CA CYS A 276 -14.65 -9.26 -5.90
C CYS A 276 -13.60 -8.26 -5.43
N GLU A 277 -14.01 -7.01 -5.27
CA GLU A 277 -13.17 -5.98 -4.66
C GLU A 277 -13.00 -6.23 -3.15
N CYS A 278 -11.79 -6.00 -2.65
CA CYS A 278 -11.43 -6.15 -1.25
C CYS A 278 -10.67 -4.91 -0.75
N ARG A 279 -10.66 -4.69 0.56
CA ARG A 279 -9.91 -3.62 1.22
C ARG A 279 -8.46 -4.07 1.37
N ALA A 280 -7.57 -3.36 0.68
CA ALA A 280 -6.14 -3.67 0.67
C ALA A 280 -5.55 -3.67 2.09
N THR A 281 -4.62 -4.59 2.32
CA THR A 281 -3.86 -4.71 3.57
C THR A 281 -2.38 -4.49 3.30
N ALA A 282 -1.56 -4.48 4.35
CA ALA A 282 -0.10 -4.42 4.20
C ALA A 282 0.45 -5.53 3.29
N ASN A 283 -0.15 -6.73 3.30
CA ASN A 283 0.24 -7.85 2.44
C ASN A 283 -0.11 -7.59 0.96
N THR A 284 -1.20 -6.86 0.70
CA THR A 284 -1.58 -6.47 -0.67
C THR A 284 -0.74 -5.30 -1.19
N CYS A 285 -0.41 -4.35 -0.33
CA CYS A 285 0.23 -3.09 -0.69
C CYS A 285 1.75 -3.18 -0.96
N GLY A 286 2.43 -4.17 -0.37
CA GLY A 286 3.88 -4.29 -0.48
C GLY A 286 4.62 -3.09 0.14
N ASN A 287 5.84 -2.82 -0.35
CA ASN A 287 6.66 -1.72 0.16
C ASN A 287 6.16 -0.35 -0.36
N PRO A 288 6.03 0.67 0.51
CA PRO A 288 5.59 2.00 0.12
C PRO A 288 6.42 2.58 -1.03
N GLN A 289 5.75 3.01 -2.10
CA GLN A 289 6.33 3.70 -3.25
C GLN A 289 5.95 5.19 -3.24
N SER A 290 6.50 5.98 -4.15
CA SER A 290 6.16 7.41 -4.29
C SER A 290 4.64 7.64 -4.42
N CYS A 291 4.13 8.60 -3.66
CA CYS A 291 2.71 8.99 -3.65
C CYS A 291 2.20 9.57 -4.99
N ASP A 292 3.10 9.94 -5.89
CA ASP A 292 2.77 10.45 -7.23
C ASP A 292 2.91 9.39 -8.32
N MET A 293 3.33 8.16 -7.97
CA MET A 293 3.54 7.09 -8.93
C MET A 293 2.23 6.35 -9.22
N ASN A 294 2.08 5.87 -10.47
CA ASN A 294 1.00 5.00 -10.92
C ASN A 294 -0.42 5.49 -10.54
N ASN A 295 -0.66 6.80 -10.63
CA ASN A 295 -1.95 7.42 -10.29
C ASN A 295 -2.42 7.16 -8.84
N CYS A 296 -1.50 6.92 -7.89
CA CYS A 296 -1.79 6.77 -6.46
C CYS A 296 -2.59 7.96 -5.90
N GLY A 297 -2.21 9.19 -6.28
CA GLY A 297 -2.85 10.41 -5.82
C GLY A 297 -2.73 10.55 -4.30
N GLY A 298 -1.51 10.50 -3.79
CA GLY A 298 -1.27 10.40 -2.35
C GLY A 298 -1.79 11.59 -1.56
N THR A 299 -2.26 11.29 -0.34
CA THR A 299 -2.82 12.24 0.61
C THR A 299 -2.37 11.88 2.01
N PHE A 300 -2.40 12.83 2.96
CA PHE A 300 -2.20 12.52 4.36
C PHE A 300 -3.51 12.17 5.05
N ASP A 301 -3.50 11.05 5.77
CA ASP A 301 -4.52 10.75 6.77
C ASP A 301 -4.30 11.69 7.96
N MET A 302 -5.31 12.51 8.28
CA MET A 302 -5.19 13.57 9.28
C MET A 302 -5.22 13.05 10.73
N ASP A 303 -5.64 11.80 10.94
CA ASP A 303 -5.67 11.18 12.27
C ASP A 303 -4.32 10.55 12.60
N THR A 304 -3.67 9.95 11.59
CA THR A 304 -2.41 9.21 11.76
C THR A 304 -1.17 9.96 11.27
N GLY A 305 -1.34 10.99 10.44
CA GLY A 305 -0.26 11.76 9.83
C GLY A 305 0.55 11.01 8.79
N ARG A 306 0.03 9.89 8.29
CA ARG A 306 0.69 9.03 7.30
C ARG A 306 0.16 9.28 5.90
N ALA A 307 1.07 9.27 4.93
CA ALA A 307 0.68 9.38 3.54
C ALA A 307 0.15 8.05 3.00
N SER A 308 -0.98 8.10 2.32
CA SER A 308 -1.64 6.96 1.70
C SER A 308 -2.19 7.31 0.32
N CYS A 309 -2.32 6.30 -0.54
CA CYS A 309 -2.94 6.46 -1.85
C CYS A 309 -4.46 6.60 -1.72
N LYS A 310 -5.06 7.49 -2.52
CA LYS A 310 -6.51 7.72 -2.57
C LYS A 310 -7.17 7.11 -3.80
N ASN A 311 -6.42 6.94 -4.89
CA ASN A 311 -6.93 6.44 -6.16
C ASN A 311 -6.43 5.01 -6.42
N PHE A 312 -5.43 4.82 -7.28
CA PHE A 312 -4.80 3.51 -7.45
C PHE A 312 -4.12 3.11 -6.14
N PHE A 313 -4.22 1.84 -5.76
CA PHE A 313 -3.69 1.35 -4.48
C PHE A 313 -4.33 2.00 -3.25
N ALA A 314 -5.60 2.42 -3.35
CA ALA A 314 -6.32 3.09 -2.27
C ALA A 314 -6.17 2.36 -0.91
N GLY A 315 -5.77 3.12 0.12
CA GLY A 315 -5.52 2.59 1.46
C GLY A 315 -4.09 2.09 1.71
N CYS A 316 -3.25 1.98 0.68
CA CYS A 316 -1.83 1.65 0.83
C CYS A 316 -1.02 2.88 1.26
N GLN A 317 -0.03 2.66 2.13
CA GLN A 317 0.93 3.71 2.49
C GLN A 317 1.85 4.03 1.30
N CYS A 318 2.18 5.32 1.14
CA CYS A 318 3.08 5.80 0.10
C CYS A 318 4.14 6.76 0.69
N GLN A 319 5.23 6.95 -0.05
CA GLN A 319 6.29 7.90 0.29
C GLN A 319 5.89 9.29 -0.21
N PRO A 320 5.69 10.26 0.70
CA PRO A 320 5.18 11.56 0.31
C PRO A 320 6.20 12.33 -0.53
N THR A 321 5.70 13.08 -1.50
CA THR A 321 6.47 13.95 -2.38
C THR A 321 6.21 15.41 -2.03
N GLY A 322 6.88 16.35 -2.71
CA GLY A 322 6.58 17.78 -2.58
C GLY A 322 5.10 18.11 -2.84
N ASN A 323 4.44 17.38 -3.75
CA ASN A 323 3.02 17.56 -4.04
C ASN A 323 2.13 17.09 -2.87
N THR A 324 2.48 15.99 -2.22
CA THR A 324 1.75 15.46 -1.05
C THR A 324 1.98 16.32 0.20
N CYS A 325 3.21 16.82 0.38
CA CYS A 325 3.63 17.58 1.56
C CYS A 325 3.14 19.04 1.57
N GLY A 326 2.90 19.63 0.40
CA GLY A 326 2.57 21.05 0.28
C GLY A 326 3.73 21.96 0.69
N ALA A 327 3.39 23.15 1.18
CA ALA A 327 4.38 24.15 1.60
C ALA A 327 5.11 23.72 2.88
N ARG A 328 6.42 24.00 2.96
CA ARG A 328 7.23 23.69 4.14
C ARG A 328 6.71 24.44 5.37
N GLN A 329 6.41 23.69 6.42
CA GLN A 329 6.00 24.18 7.73
C GLN A 329 7.14 24.07 8.74
N SER A 330 7.00 24.69 9.92
CA SER A 330 7.98 24.55 11.00
C SER A 330 8.18 23.08 11.39
N CYS A 331 9.44 22.67 11.61
CA CYS A 331 9.79 21.32 12.04
C CYS A 331 9.25 20.92 13.42
N ASP A 332 8.80 21.89 14.22
CA ASP A 332 8.21 21.66 15.55
C ASP A 332 6.67 21.74 15.53
N ASN A 333 6.05 22.08 14.41
CA ASN A 333 4.60 22.20 14.30
C ASN A 333 3.94 20.84 14.05
N ASN A 334 2.68 20.71 14.47
CA ASN A 334 1.79 19.58 14.15
C ASN A 334 2.40 18.20 14.46
N ASN A 335 3.24 18.10 15.49
CA ASN A 335 3.92 16.85 15.86
C ASN A 335 4.82 16.28 14.73
N CYS A 336 5.40 17.16 13.89
CA CYS A 336 6.35 16.79 12.84
C CYS A 336 7.62 16.11 13.37
N ALA A 337 8.12 16.58 14.53
CA ALA A 337 9.38 16.12 15.15
C ALA A 337 10.54 16.15 14.16
N GLY A 338 10.77 17.31 13.54
CA GLY A 338 11.71 17.43 12.43
C GLY A 338 13.16 17.24 12.84
N THR A 339 13.91 16.49 12.03
CA THR A 339 15.35 16.27 12.17
C THR A 339 16.04 16.36 10.83
N TYR A 340 17.35 16.59 10.83
CA TYR A 340 18.12 16.53 9.61
C TYR A 340 18.30 15.09 9.14
N ASP A 341 18.01 14.84 7.87
CA ASP A 341 18.37 13.59 7.21
C ASP A 341 19.90 13.52 7.01
N ALA A 342 20.54 12.47 7.50
CA ALA A 342 21.99 12.34 7.56
C ALA A 342 22.66 12.30 6.17
N ASN A 343 21.91 11.92 5.12
CA ASN A 343 22.44 11.78 3.76
C ASN A 343 22.23 13.06 2.94
N SER A 344 21.08 13.72 3.10
CA SER A 344 20.69 14.88 2.31
C SER A 344 20.86 16.23 3.02
N ASN A 345 21.22 16.24 4.31
CA ASN A 345 21.33 17.44 5.16
C ASN A 345 20.11 18.37 5.07
N THR A 346 18.95 17.78 4.77
CA THR A 346 17.67 18.47 4.65
C THR A 346 16.82 18.12 5.87
N ALA A 347 16.19 19.14 6.47
CA ALA A 347 15.31 18.94 7.62
C ALA A 347 14.00 18.32 7.15
N ARG A 348 13.63 17.18 7.74
CA ARG A 348 12.41 16.43 7.43
C ARG A 348 11.67 16.01 8.68
N CYS A 349 10.35 15.98 8.60
CA CYS A 349 9.50 15.40 9.65
C CYS A 349 9.81 13.91 9.81
N ARG A 350 9.80 13.45 11.07
CA ARG A 350 10.00 12.03 11.44
C ARG A 350 8.75 11.37 11.98
N ASN A 351 7.76 12.17 12.38
CA ASN A 351 6.50 11.67 12.92
C ASN A 351 5.34 12.08 12.01
N PHE A 352 4.50 13.05 12.39
CA PHE A 352 3.42 13.52 11.52
C PHE A 352 4.02 14.16 10.26
N PHE A 353 3.49 13.86 9.07
CA PHE A 353 4.11 14.23 7.78
C PHE A 353 5.50 13.62 7.53
N ALA A 354 5.81 12.45 8.09
CA ALA A 354 7.12 11.80 7.95
C ALA A 354 7.61 11.77 6.49
N GLY A 355 8.85 12.23 6.26
CA GLY A 355 9.45 12.35 4.93
C GLY A 355 9.26 13.70 4.25
N CYS A 356 8.31 14.53 4.70
CA CYS A 356 8.15 15.89 4.22
C CYS A 356 9.23 16.83 4.75
N GLU A 357 9.65 17.76 3.90
CA GLU A 357 10.61 18.79 4.27
C GLU A 357 9.96 19.85 5.16
N CYS A 358 10.71 20.32 6.15
CA CYS A 358 10.25 21.31 7.11
C CYS A 358 11.27 22.44 7.28
N ASN A 359 10.82 23.58 7.78
CA ASN A 359 11.66 24.71 8.12
C ASN A 359 12.30 24.45 9.50
N PRO A 360 13.63 24.33 9.56
CA PRO A 360 14.33 23.95 10.78
C PRO A 360 14.17 25.00 11.87
N THR A 361 14.04 24.53 13.11
CA THR A 361 13.96 25.35 14.31
C THR A 361 15.23 25.18 15.16
N PRO A 362 15.42 25.95 16.25
CA PRO A 362 16.53 25.71 17.16
C PRO A 362 16.60 24.27 17.68
N ASN A 363 15.45 23.60 17.87
CA ASN A 363 15.40 22.20 18.29
C ASN A 363 15.91 21.24 17.21
N THR A 364 15.62 21.53 15.93
CA THR A 364 16.15 20.78 14.79
C THR A 364 17.66 20.99 14.60
N CYS A 365 18.13 22.21 14.85
CA CYS A 365 19.50 22.66 14.59
C CYS A 365 20.49 22.30 15.70
N GLY A 366 20.02 22.15 16.94
CA GLY A 366 20.88 22.02 18.12
C GLY A 366 21.70 23.28 18.40
N ALA A 367 22.81 23.10 19.13
CA ALA A 367 23.68 24.22 19.51
C ALA A 367 24.42 24.79 18.28
N PRO A 368 24.44 26.13 18.09
CA PRO A 368 25.11 26.77 16.96
C PRO A 368 26.57 26.36 16.80
N GLN A 369 26.89 25.78 15.65
CA GLN A 369 28.26 25.39 15.26
C GLN A 369 28.93 26.49 14.42
N SER A 370 30.23 26.37 14.18
CA SER A 370 30.95 27.31 13.30
C SER A 370 30.34 27.36 11.89
N CYS A 371 30.20 28.57 11.32
CA CYS A 371 29.62 28.79 9.99
C CYS A 371 30.41 28.16 8.83
N ASP A 372 31.66 27.79 9.06
CA ASP A 372 32.51 27.12 8.07
C ASP A 372 32.57 25.60 8.28
N ASN A 373 31.97 25.08 9.35
CA ASN A 373 32.06 23.67 9.68
C ASN A 373 31.05 22.83 8.89
N ASN A 374 31.41 21.59 8.57
CA ASN A 374 30.53 20.58 7.95
C ASN A 374 29.76 21.07 6.72
N GLY A 375 30.31 21.99 5.92
CA GLY A 375 29.66 22.50 4.71
C GLY A 375 28.47 23.46 4.97
N CYS A 376 28.39 24.07 6.16
CA CYS A 376 27.35 25.07 6.50
C CYS A 376 27.34 26.27 5.54
N ALA A 377 28.51 26.75 5.11
CA ALA A 377 28.67 27.92 4.24
C ALA A 377 27.85 29.14 4.75
N GLY A 378 28.06 29.48 6.02
CA GLY A 378 27.23 30.46 6.72
C GLY A 378 27.41 31.88 6.19
N THR A 379 26.29 32.59 6.10
CA THR A 379 26.24 34.02 5.70
C THR A 379 25.27 34.77 6.60
N PHE A 380 25.45 36.08 6.73
CA PHE A 380 24.49 36.91 7.44
C PHE A 380 23.22 37.12 6.62
N ASP A 381 22.07 36.97 7.26
CA ASP A 381 20.80 37.40 6.67
C ASP A 381 20.75 38.92 6.58
N ALA A 382 20.36 39.45 5.42
CA ALA A 382 20.38 40.89 5.13
C ALA A 382 19.58 41.74 6.14
N TRP A 383 18.53 41.18 6.74
CA TRP A 383 17.61 41.90 7.61
C TRP A 383 17.83 41.63 9.10
N SER A 384 18.08 40.38 9.48
CA SER A 384 18.26 40.01 10.90
C SER A 384 19.71 40.08 11.36
N ASN A 385 20.67 40.19 10.42
CA ASN A 385 22.11 40.20 10.69
C ASN A 385 22.56 39.04 11.60
N THR A 386 21.84 37.93 11.48
CA THR A 386 22.12 36.65 12.12
C THR A 386 22.83 35.79 11.09
N ALA A 387 23.93 35.15 11.47
CA ALA A 387 24.61 34.22 10.58
C ALA A 387 23.84 32.89 10.54
N ARG A 388 23.43 32.48 9.34
CA ARG A 388 22.74 31.22 9.10
C ARG A 388 23.45 30.40 8.03
N CYS A 389 23.41 29.08 8.18
CA CYS A 389 23.91 28.16 7.17
C CYS A 389 23.10 28.29 5.87
N ARG A 390 23.81 28.21 4.72
CA ARG A 390 23.21 28.20 3.37
C ARG A 390 23.40 26.86 2.65
N GLY A 391 24.43 26.10 3.05
CA GLY A 391 24.67 24.73 2.58
C GLY A 391 24.02 23.71 3.51
N ASN A 392 24.83 22.82 4.08
CA ASN A 392 24.34 21.85 5.05
C ASN A 392 23.73 22.56 6.25
N PHE A 393 22.63 22.02 6.80
CA PHE A 393 21.89 22.64 7.89
C PHE A 393 21.28 24.01 7.53
N ALA A 394 20.92 24.22 6.25
CA ALA A 394 20.36 25.47 5.76
C ALA A 394 19.24 26.01 6.66
N GLY A 395 19.35 27.27 7.08
CA GLY A 395 18.40 27.92 7.99
C GLY A 395 18.79 27.87 9.48
N CYS A 396 19.73 27.01 9.88
CA CYS A 396 20.26 26.99 11.23
C CYS A 396 21.19 28.16 11.51
N VAL A 397 21.10 28.70 12.74
CA VAL A 397 22.03 29.73 13.23
C VAL A 397 23.41 29.11 13.42
N CYS A 398 24.45 29.80 12.95
CA CYS A 398 25.83 29.40 13.09
C CYS A 398 26.67 30.51 13.75
N ARG A 399 27.81 30.12 14.34
CA ARG A 399 28.77 31.04 14.93
C ARG A 399 29.69 31.58 13.83
N PRO A 400 29.67 32.89 13.53
CA PRO A 400 30.39 33.45 12.41
C PRO A 400 31.91 33.32 12.61
N THR A 401 32.61 33.13 11.49
CA THR A 401 34.08 33.03 11.43
C THR A 401 34.66 34.25 10.73
N SER A 402 35.99 34.32 10.59
CA SER A 402 36.64 35.36 9.77
C SER A 402 36.09 35.42 8.35
N ASN A 403 35.73 34.29 7.75
CA ASN A 403 35.18 34.22 6.40
C ASN A 403 33.75 34.79 6.36
N THR A 404 32.94 34.54 7.39
CA THR A 404 31.58 35.10 7.50
C THR A 404 31.60 36.61 7.79
N CYS A 405 32.54 37.05 8.62
CA CYS A 405 32.61 38.43 9.12
C CYS A 405 33.28 39.42 8.16
N GLY A 406 34.15 38.94 7.27
CA GLY A 406 34.97 39.81 6.42
C GLY A 406 35.97 40.65 7.22
N PRO A 407 36.55 41.72 6.63
CA PRO A 407 37.53 42.56 7.30
C PRO A 407 36.91 43.34 8.46
N PRO A 408 37.58 43.42 9.64
CA PRO A 408 37.06 44.11 10.81
C PRO A 408 36.67 45.56 10.55
N GLN A 409 35.38 45.88 10.78
CA GLN A 409 34.82 47.23 10.66
C GLN A 409 34.83 47.94 12.03
N SER A 410 34.50 49.24 12.06
CA SER A 410 34.37 50.00 13.32
C SER A 410 33.36 49.35 14.27
N CYS A 411 33.69 49.26 15.57
CA CYS A 411 32.77 48.73 16.59
C CYS A 411 31.49 49.57 16.78
N ASP A 412 31.51 50.84 16.36
CA ASP A 412 30.35 51.73 16.38
C ASP A 412 29.63 51.77 15.01
N GLY A 413 30.19 51.11 13.99
CA GLY A 413 29.65 51.12 12.63
C GLY A 413 28.57 50.06 12.41
N ASN A 414 27.61 50.36 11.53
CA ASN A 414 26.59 49.42 11.03
C ASN A 414 25.83 48.66 12.13
N GLY A 415 25.62 49.30 13.27
CA GLY A 415 24.90 48.71 14.40
C GLY A 415 25.68 47.59 15.12
N CYS A 416 27.00 47.43 14.97
CA CYS A 416 27.79 46.39 15.64
C CYS A 416 27.64 46.41 17.17
N GLY A 417 27.62 47.62 17.78
CA GLY A 417 27.53 47.80 19.23
C GLY A 417 28.66 47.05 19.94
N GLY A 418 29.87 47.19 19.42
CA GLY A 418 31.01 46.37 19.81
C GLY A 418 31.50 46.69 21.21
N THR A 419 32.01 45.66 21.88
CA THR A 419 32.67 45.80 23.17
C THR A 419 34.03 45.15 23.13
N TYR A 420 34.99 45.77 23.77
CA TYR A 420 36.29 45.18 23.99
C TYR A 420 36.25 44.14 25.11
N ASP A 421 36.83 42.96 24.86
CA ASP A 421 37.10 41.97 25.91
C ASP A 421 38.59 42.03 26.29
N TYR A 422 38.86 42.53 27.51
CA TYR A 422 40.21 42.71 28.03
C TYR A 422 40.97 41.41 28.25
N PHE A 423 40.27 40.27 28.41
CA PHE A 423 40.93 38.97 28.60
C PHE A 423 41.41 38.37 27.28
N THR A 424 40.64 38.54 26.21
CA THR A 424 40.99 37.98 24.89
C THR A 424 41.70 38.98 23.97
N ASN A 425 41.86 40.24 24.37
CA ASN A 425 42.45 41.31 23.57
C ASN A 425 41.77 41.55 22.21
N VAL A 426 40.45 41.31 22.14
CA VAL A 426 39.67 41.41 20.91
C VAL A 426 38.36 42.14 21.18
N ALA A 427 38.05 43.16 20.38
CA ALA A 427 36.72 43.73 20.36
C ALA A 427 35.79 42.94 19.44
N ARG A 428 34.59 42.64 19.93
CA ARG A 428 33.58 41.90 19.16
C ARG A 428 32.25 42.63 19.15
N CYS A 429 31.54 42.52 18.04
CA CYS A 429 30.17 43.00 17.94
C CYS A 429 29.25 42.20 18.88
N ARG A 430 28.36 42.89 19.59
CA ARG A 430 27.37 42.26 20.50
C ARG A 430 25.96 42.22 19.94
N THR A 431 25.67 43.07 18.96
CA THR A 431 24.33 43.22 18.39
C THR A 431 24.36 42.73 16.94
N PHE A 432 24.48 43.62 15.96
CA PHE A 432 24.62 43.21 14.56
C PHE A 432 25.99 42.55 14.34
N TYR A 433 26.05 41.47 13.55
CA TYR A 433 27.28 40.70 13.31
C TYR A 433 27.88 40.08 14.59
N GLN A 434 27.03 39.65 15.51
CA GLN A 434 27.43 39.15 16.83
C GLN A 434 28.57 38.12 16.76
N GLY A 435 29.65 38.38 17.51
CA GLY A 435 30.84 37.51 17.56
C GLY A 435 31.93 37.85 16.53
N CYS A 436 31.64 38.67 15.52
CA CYS A 436 32.64 39.20 14.60
C CYS A 436 33.58 40.19 15.27
N GLN A 437 34.86 40.16 14.88
CA GLN A 437 35.84 41.12 15.35
C GLN A 437 35.57 42.50 14.76
N CYS A 438 35.74 43.54 15.57
CA CYS A 438 35.61 44.93 15.16
C CYS A 438 36.82 45.76 15.63
N ARG A 439 37.05 46.89 14.97
CA ARG A 439 38.08 47.86 15.34
C ARG A 439 37.55 48.72 16.50
N PRO A 440 38.18 48.66 17.67
CA PRO A 440 37.69 49.38 18.84
C PRO A 440 37.76 50.90 18.64
N THR A 441 36.71 51.56 19.10
CA THR A 441 36.55 53.01 19.22
C THR A 441 36.52 53.42 20.69
N ALA A 442 36.64 54.71 20.98
CA ALA A 442 36.55 55.23 22.35
C ALA A 442 35.31 54.76 23.13
N ASN A 443 34.18 54.53 22.45
CA ASN A 443 32.94 54.06 23.07
C ASN A 443 32.95 52.55 23.39
N SER A 444 33.66 51.75 22.59
CA SER A 444 33.73 50.29 22.75
C SER A 444 34.81 49.81 23.73
N CYS A 445 35.75 50.68 24.10
CA CYS A 445 36.95 50.37 24.88
C CYS A 445 36.75 50.30 26.40
N GLY A 446 35.52 50.38 26.90
CA GLY A 446 35.20 50.32 28.33
C GLY A 446 35.82 51.46 29.18
N ALA A 447 35.91 51.26 30.49
CA ALA A 447 36.49 52.25 31.40
C ALA A 447 38.00 52.42 31.14
N ARG A 448 38.49 53.67 31.17
CA ARG A 448 39.90 53.97 30.91
C ARG A 448 40.81 53.29 31.95
N GLY A 449 41.67 52.40 31.50
CA GLY A 449 42.76 51.80 32.28
C GLY A 449 44.06 52.62 32.19
N SER A 450 45.09 52.27 32.95
CA SER A 450 46.41 52.92 32.87
C SER A 450 47.08 52.67 31.51
N CYS A 451 47.67 53.72 30.92
CA CYS A 451 48.39 53.61 29.64
C CYS A 451 49.63 52.70 29.69
N LEU A 452 50.15 52.40 30.88
CA LEU A 452 51.29 51.50 31.08
C LEU A 452 50.86 50.08 31.43
N ALA A 453 49.57 49.84 31.70
CA ALA A 453 49.06 48.54 32.12
C ALA A 453 48.55 47.70 30.94
N GLY A 454 48.52 46.39 31.14
CA GLY A 454 47.84 45.44 30.23
C GLY A 454 48.45 45.29 28.83
N GLY A 455 49.64 45.87 28.56
CA GLY A 455 50.25 45.88 27.23
C GLY A 455 49.82 47.03 26.32
N CYS A 456 49.11 48.04 26.86
CA CYS A 456 48.60 49.20 26.13
C CYS A 456 49.69 50.00 25.39
N GLN A 457 50.86 50.17 26.03
CA GLN A 457 51.95 51.03 25.54
C GLN A 457 51.41 52.39 25.09
N GLY A 458 50.60 53.03 25.94
CA GLY A 458 49.88 54.23 25.59
C GLY A 458 50.79 55.43 25.41
N THR A 459 50.40 56.33 24.50
CA THR A 459 51.09 57.59 24.23
C THR A 459 50.13 58.75 24.45
N ILE A 460 50.60 59.80 25.11
CA ILE A 460 49.82 61.05 25.25
C ILE A 460 49.77 61.73 23.87
N ASN A 461 48.57 61.84 23.32
CA ASN A 461 48.30 62.45 22.01
C ASN A 461 48.18 63.97 22.10
N ASN A 462 47.67 64.49 23.23
CA ASN A 462 47.54 65.93 23.47
C ASN A 462 47.97 66.24 24.91
N ILE A 463 48.99 67.10 25.03
CA ILE A 463 49.61 67.46 26.31
C ILE A 463 48.67 68.34 27.17
N GLN A 464 47.85 69.18 26.53
CA GLN A 464 46.94 70.09 27.24
C GLN A 464 45.75 69.37 27.84
N THR A 465 45.18 68.39 27.12
CA THR A 465 44.02 67.61 27.58
C THR A 465 44.43 66.33 28.31
N ARG A 466 45.74 66.00 28.33
CA ARG A 466 46.32 64.71 28.77
C ARG A 466 45.63 63.49 28.15
N GLU A 467 45.02 63.66 26.98
CA GLU A 467 44.41 62.55 26.24
C GLU A 467 45.50 61.62 25.73
N ALA A 468 45.39 60.34 26.09
CA ALA A 468 46.33 59.31 25.68
C ALA A 468 45.59 58.14 25.07
N THR A 469 46.22 57.48 24.10
CA THR A 469 45.68 56.26 23.48
C THR A 469 46.72 55.17 23.48
N CYS A 470 46.27 53.92 23.63
CA CYS A 470 47.12 52.75 23.47
C CYS A 470 47.69 52.64 22.05
N LYS A 471 48.96 52.23 21.92
CA LYS A 471 49.64 52.03 20.63
C LYS A 471 49.92 50.55 20.32
N ALA A 472 49.90 49.68 21.32
CA ALA A 472 50.12 48.24 21.15
C ALA A 472 48.82 47.46 21.41
N ALA A 473 48.69 46.76 22.54
CA ALA A 473 47.40 46.16 22.90
C ALA A 473 46.34 47.28 23.05
N TYR A 474 45.07 47.01 22.70
CA TYR A 474 44.00 48.02 22.72
C TYR A 474 44.25 49.24 21.80
N GLN A 475 45.02 49.11 20.71
CA GLN A 475 45.42 50.24 19.84
C GLN A 475 44.24 51.16 19.47
N GLY A 476 44.36 52.45 19.81
CA GLY A 476 43.32 53.46 19.59
C GLY A 476 42.32 53.65 20.75
N CYS A 477 42.32 52.77 21.75
CA CYS A 477 41.52 52.95 22.96
C CYS A 477 42.08 54.07 23.85
N PRO A 478 41.21 54.92 24.45
CA PRO A 478 41.64 55.93 25.40
C PRO A 478 42.15 55.26 26.69
N CYS A 479 43.26 55.76 27.22
CA CYS A 479 43.86 55.30 28.47
C CYS A 479 44.16 56.48 29.39
N ASN A 480 44.24 56.22 30.69
CA ASN A 480 44.65 57.19 31.69
C ASN A 480 46.17 57.28 31.69
N ALA A 481 46.70 58.43 31.26
CA ALA A 481 48.11 58.72 31.35
C ALA A 481 48.54 58.78 32.82
N VAL A 482 49.40 57.85 33.21
CA VAL A 482 50.07 57.84 34.51
C VAL A 482 51.49 58.39 34.37
N ASP A 483 52.16 58.68 35.49
CA ASP A 483 53.57 59.09 35.46
C ASP A 483 54.42 57.97 34.83
N GLY A 484 55.25 58.36 33.85
CA GLY A 484 55.99 57.44 32.99
C GLY A 484 55.32 57.10 31.65
N THR A 485 54.07 57.54 31.39
CA THR A 485 53.45 57.38 30.07
C THR A 485 54.20 58.24 29.03
N PRO A 486 54.75 57.64 27.95
CA PRO A 486 55.46 58.38 26.92
C PRO A 486 54.57 59.46 26.28
N GLN A 487 55.12 60.65 26.06
CA GLN A 487 54.47 61.68 25.26
C GLN A 487 54.74 61.47 23.78
N ASN A 488 53.78 61.84 22.93
CA ASN A 488 54.03 61.90 21.51
C ASN A 488 55.13 62.96 21.27
N CYS A 489 56.21 62.58 20.59
CA CYS A 489 57.44 63.36 20.50
C CYS A 489 57.28 64.71 19.78
N GLY A 490 56.09 65.02 19.24
CA GLY A 490 55.79 66.31 18.63
C GLY A 490 56.75 66.67 17.50
N SER A 491 56.84 67.96 17.19
CA SER A 491 57.88 68.51 16.32
C SER A 491 59.24 68.40 17.02
N LEU A 492 60.30 68.08 16.26
CA LEU A 492 61.68 68.07 16.77
C LEU A 492 62.01 69.42 17.44
N ALA A 493 62.23 69.38 18.76
CA ALA A 493 62.65 70.52 19.57
C ALA A 493 64.11 70.34 20.01
N SER A 494 64.76 71.40 20.51
CA SER A 494 66.13 71.35 21.02
C SER A 494 66.26 70.34 22.17
N CYS A 495 67.34 69.58 22.26
CA CYS A 495 67.58 68.52 23.26
C CYS A 495 67.71 68.97 24.73
N ASP A 496 67.61 70.26 25.01
CA ASP A 496 67.82 70.89 26.33
C ASP A 496 66.52 71.52 26.88
N PHE A 497 65.37 71.08 26.38
CA PHE A 497 64.07 71.56 26.86
C PHE A 497 63.63 70.83 28.12
N ALA A 498 62.82 71.51 28.94
CA ALA A 498 62.33 70.97 30.20
C ALA A 498 61.63 69.60 30.00
N GLY A 499 62.25 68.55 30.54
CA GLY A 499 61.74 67.17 30.48
C GLY A 499 62.44 66.26 29.45
N CYS A 500 63.40 66.76 28.68
CA CYS A 500 64.30 65.99 27.83
C CYS A 500 65.74 66.26 28.24
N ASN A 501 66.45 65.21 28.65
CA ASN A 501 67.90 65.26 28.85
C ASN A 501 68.52 64.54 27.65
N GLY A 502 68.74 65.26 26.56
CA GLY A 502 69.20 64.67 25.30
C GLY A 502 70.63 64.12 25.38
N TYR A 503 70.93 63.12 24.57
CA TYR A 503 72.30 62.70 24.26
C TYR A 503 72.39 62.30 22.79
N LEU A 504 73.58 62.42 22.23
CA LEU A 504 73.89 61.90 20.90
C LEU A 504 74.15 60.39 20.97
N ARG A 505 73.46 59.61 20.13
CA ARG A 505 73.68 58.16 20.08
C ARG A 505 75.06 57.82 19.49
N ASN A 506 75.51 58.62 18.51
CA ASN A 506 76.84 58.60 17.95
C ASN A 506 77.34 60.03 17.69
N SER A 507 78.65 60.26 17.73
CA SER A 507 79.29 61.58 17.58
C SER A 507 79.18 62.23 16.18
N GLY A 508 78.24 61.79 15.34
CA GLY A 508 77.94 62.35 14.03
C GLY A 508 76.44 62.39 13.69
N ASP A 509 75.56 62.05 14.64
CA ASP A 509 74.12 62.07 14.42
C ASP A 509 73.61 63.52 14.55
N ASN A 510 72.84 63.99 13.56
CA ASN A 510 72.21 65.33 13.61
C ASN A 510 70.93 65.35 14.48
N ILE A 511 70.61 64.24 15.16
CA ILE A 511 69.42 64.05 15.98
C ILE A 511 69.85 63.37 17.29
N GLY A 512 69.65 64.07 18.41
CA GLY A 512 69.83 63.51 19.75
C GLY A 512 68.58 62.73 20.19
N ILE A 513 68.73 61.94 21.25
CA ILE A 513 67.64 61.18 21.86
C ILE A 513 67.51 61.60 23.33
N CYS A 514 66.30 61.91 23.79
CA CYS A 514 66.05 62.18 25.20
C CYS A 514 66.20 60.90 26.03
N ARG A 515 67.07 60.89 27.06
CA ARG A 515 67.31 59.68 27.88
C ARG A 515 66.37 59.52 29.07
N ASP A 516 65.84 60.63 29.58
CA ASP A 516 65.04 60.67 30.81
C ASP A 516 63.72 61.41 30.61
N GLY A 517 62.79 61.18 31.53
CA GLY A 517 61.55 61.95 31.64
C GLY A 517 60.46 61.51 30.66
N ARG A 518 59.50 62.41 30.43
CA ARG A 518 58.27 62.12 29.66
C ARG A 518 58.51 62.05 28.14
N TYR A 519 59.70 62.40 27.68
CA TYR A 519 60.14 62.35 26.28
C TYR A 519 61.18 61.25 26.03
N GLN A 520 61.37 60.30 26.95
CA GLN A 520 62.35 59.23 26.78
C GLN A 520 62.19 58.52 25.42
N ASN A 521 63.31 58.41 24.68
CA ASN A 521 63.39 57.89 23.29
C ASN A 521 62.81 58.79 22.18
N CYS A 522 62.38 60.01 22.49
CA CYS A 522 62.05 61.00 21.46
C CYS A 522 63.30 61.60 20.82
N GLY A 523 63.23 61.84 19.51
CA GLY A 523 64.24 62.59 18.79
C GLY A 523 64.21 64.07 19.19
N CYS A 524 65.38 64.68 19.31
CA CYS A 524 65.57 66.10 19.60
C CYS A 524 66.73 66.67 18.77
N ILE A 525 66.79 67.98 18.62
CA ILE A 525 67.86 68.68 17.91
C ILE A 525 68.98 68.99 18.92
N PRO A 526 70.18 68.39 18.78
CA PRO A 526 71.28 68.63 19.72
C PRO A 526 71.66 70.12 19.70
N ASN A 527 71.93 70.70 20.88
CA ASN A 527 72.49 72.05 20.98
C ASN A 527 73.94 71.97 21.47
N ALA A 528 74.63 73.11 21.61
CA ALA A 528 76.03 73.14 22.04
C ALA A 528 76.29 72.52 23.43
N ASN A 529 75.24 72.28 24.23
CA ASN A 529 75.32 71.69 25.56
C ASN A 529 74.95 70.18 25.56
N THR A 530 74.52 69.62 24.43
CA THR A 530 74.09 68.22 24.25
C THR A 530 75.13 67.42 23.47
#